data_AF-W4UVX6-F1
#
_entry.id   AF-W4UVX6-F1
#
_cell.length_a   1.000
_cell.length_b   1.000
_cell.length_c   1.000
_cell.angle_alpha   90.00
_cell.angle_beta   90.00
_cell.angle_gamma   90.00
#
_symmetry.space_group_name_H-M   'P 1'
#
loop_
_entity.id
_entity.type
_entity.pdbx_description
1 polymer ?
#
loop_
_entity_poly.entity_id
_entity_poly.type
_entity_poly.pdbx_seq_one_letter_code
_entity_poly.pdbx_strand_id
1 'polypeptide(L)'
;MERKGDKLTHLILDELSTTFITPFDREDISSLASCMDDVIDGINSCAKRITIYNPRPISESGKELSRLIQEEAAYISKAMDELETFRKNPAPLRQYCSKLHDIENQADDVYEFFITRLFEEEKDCIELIKIKEIMHELEKTTDAAEHVGKLLKNLIIKYA
;
A
#
# COMPACT_ATOMS: atom_id res chain seq x y z
N MET A 1 1.14 12.87 9.01
CA MET A 1 1.17 11.41 9.17
C MET A 1 2.45 10.88 8.56
N GLU A 2 2.70 11.14 7.27
CA GLU A 2 3.96 10.87 6.55
C GLU A 2 5.23 11.17 7.36
N ARG A 3 5.55 12.43 7.71
CA ARG A 3 6.73 12.73 8.57
C ARG A 3 6.89 11.92 9.87
N LYS A 4 5.83 11.31 10.38
CA LYS A 4 5.90 10.41 11.54
C LYS A 4 6.20 8.97 11.09
N GLY A 5 5.63 8.52 9.97
CA GLY A 5 6.00 7.29 9.25
C GLY A 5 7.49 7.25 8.96
N ASP A 6 8.02 8.24 8.22
CA ASP A 6 9.45 8.27 7.85
C ASP A 6 10.36 8.17 9.07
N LYS A 7 10.00 8.86 10.15
CA LYS A 7 10.77 8.82 11.41
C LYS A 7 10.77 7.44 12.07
N LEU A 8 9.66 6.72 12.01
CA LEU A 8 9.57 5.36 12.53
C LEU A 8 10.33 4.39 11.62
N THR A 9 10.23 4.54 10.31
CA THR A 9 10.99 3.77 9.32
C THR A 9 12.49 3.95 9.54
N HIS A 10 12.96 5.20 9.66
CA HIS A 10 14.35 5.50 10.00
C HIS A 10 14.78 4.92 11.35
N LEU A 11 13.93 5.03 12.38
CA LEU A 11 14.23 4.43 13.69
C LEU A 11 14.41 2.91 13.59
N ILE A 12 13.56 2.20 12.84
CA ILE A 12 13.70 0.77 12.62
C ILE A 12 15.04 0.45 11.95
N LEU A 13 15.41 1.20 10.91
CA LEU A 13 16.68 1.00 10.20
C LEU A 13 17.91 1.27 11.09
N ASP A 14 17.85 2.32 11.91
CA ASP A 14 18.91 2.66 12.85
C ASP A 14 19.09 1.57 13.93
N GLU A 15 17.99 1.06 14.48
CA GLU A 15 18.00 -0.06 15.44
C GLU A 15 18.53 -1.35 14.79
N LEU A 16 18.17 -1.60 13.52
CA LEU A 16 18.72 -2.71 12.73
C LEU A 16 20.20 -2.53 12.39
N SER A 17 20.77 -1.34 12.46
CA SER A 17 22.22 -1.16 12.24
C SER A 17 23.05 -1.44 13.49
N THR A 18 22.44 -1.34 14.67
CA THR A 18 23.13 -1.37 15.97
C THR A 18 22.79 -2.61 16.82
N THR A 19 21.63 -3.21 16.61
CA THR A 19 21.22 -4.45 17.28
C THR A 19 21.99 -5.63 16.69
N PHE A 20 22.33 -6.68 17.47
CA PHE A 20 22.96 -7.92 16.97
C PHE A 20 21.96 -9.09 16.80
N ILE A 21 20.95 -9.20 17.66
CA ILE A 21 19.95 -10.27 17.64
C ILE A 21 18.61 -9.69 17.19
N THR A 22 18.03 -10.22 16.11
CA THR A 22 16.70 -9.84 15.61
C THR A 22 15.72 -11.01 15.65
N PRO A 23 14.40 -10.74 15.75
CA PRO A 23 13.40 -11.82 15.86
C PRO A 23 13.30 -12.68 14.59
N PHE A 24 13.57 -12.10 13.43
CA PHE A 24 13.73 -12.72 12.12
C PHE A 24 14.74 -11.92 11.29
N ASP A 25 14.92 -12.26 10.01
CA ASP A 25 16.00 -11.68 9.22
C ASP A 25 15.85 -10.17 9.04
N ARG A 26 16.97 -9.47 9.19
CA ARG A 26 17.05 -8.01 9.13
C ARG A 26 16.56 -7.43 7.82
N GLU A 27 16.88 -8.14 6.72
CA GLU A 27 16.45 -7.75 5.38
C GLU A 27 14.93 -7.77 5.27
N ASP A 28 14.25 -8.75 5.87
CA ASP A 28 12.79 -8.82 5.88
C ASP A 28 12.19 -7.69 6.74
N ILE A 29 12.77 -7.39 7.92
CA ILE A 29 12.32 -6.26 8.77
C ILE A 29 12.48 -4.93 8.02
N SER A 30 13.65 -4.70 7.42
CA SER A 30 13.95 -3.49 6.64
C SER A 30 13.00 -3.34 5.45
N SER A 31 12.73 -4.44 4.75
CA SER A 31 11.86 -4.43 3.57
C SER A 31 10.41 -4.16 3.96
N LEU A 32 9.91 -4.75 5.05
CA LEU A 32 8.57 -4.48 5.58
C LEU A 32 8.42 -3.02 6.01
N ALA A 33 9.42 -2.48 6.74
CA ALA A 33 9.39 -1.08 7.16
C ALA A 33 9.37 -0.12 5.97
N SER A 34 10.25 -0.31 4.99
CA SER A 34 10.29 0.52 3.78
C SER A 34 9.01 0.43 2.97
N CYS A 35 8.48 -0.78 2.77
CA CYS A 35 7.28 -0.98 1.94
C CYS A 35 6.01 -0.42 2.62
N MET A 36 5.91 -0.48 3.94
CA MET A 36 4.85 0.21 4.67
C MET A 36 4.97 1.74 4.58
N ASP A 37 6.18 2.28 4.56
CA ASP A 37 6.46 3.70 4.34
C ASP A 37 5.99 4.13 2.94
N ASP A 38 6.28 3.32 1.92
CA ASP A 38 5.85 3.56 0.53
C ASP A 38 4.32 3.71 0.41
N VAL A 39 3.54 2.94 1.19
CA VAL A 39 2.07 3.09 1.25
C VAL A 39 1.68 4.46 1.83
N ILE A 40 2.32 4.87 2.92
CA ILE A 40 2.04 6.18 3.57
C ILE A 40 2.43 7.32 2.64
N ASP A 41 3.53 7.17 1.92
CA ASP A 41 4.01 8.12 0.91
C ASP A 41 3.07 8.21 -0.29
N GLY A 42 2.55 7.08 -0.77
CA GLY A 42 1.52 7.02 -1.81
C GLY A 42 0.26 7.81 -1.42
N ILE A 43 -0.25 7.60 -0.19
CA ILE A 43 -1.40 8.35 0.34
C ILE A 43 -1.12 9.86 0.38
N ASN A 44 0.06 10.24 0.87
CA ASN A 44 0.49 11.64 0.97
C ASN A 44 0.68 12.27 -0.42
N SER A 45 1.22 11.53 -1.38
CA SER A 45 1.38 11.92 -2.79
C SER A 45 0.02 12.14 -3.45
N CYS A 46 -0.96 11.25 -3.24
CA CYS A 46 -2.34 11.42 -3.72
C CYS A 46 -2.95 12.73 -3.20
N ALA A 47 -2.86 12.99 -1.90
CA ALA A 47 -3.40 14.20 -1.29
C ALA A 47 -2.73 15.47 -1.83
N LYS A 48 -1.40 15.44 -2.02
CA LYS A 48 -0.64 16.53 -2.63
C LYS A 48 -1.08 16.77 -4.09
N ARG A 49 -1.24 15.72 -4.90
CA ARG A 49 -1.69 15.83 -6.30
C ARG A 49 -3.09 16.43 -6.40
N ILE A 50 -4.05 15.99 -5.58
CA ILE A 50 -5.39 16.58 -5.53
C ILE A 50 -5.31 18.09 -5.26
N THR A 51 -4.45 18.50 -4.31
CA THR A 51 -4.28 19.91 -3.94
C THR A 51 -3.62 20.73 -5.05
N ILE A 52 -2.55 20.21 -5.66
CA ILE A 52 -1.75 20.93 -6.67
C ILE A 52 -2.48 21.01 -8.00
N TYR A 53 -3.10 19.91 -8.44
CA TYR A 53 -3.80 19.84 -9.72
C TYR A 53 -5.18 20.49 -9.66
N ASN A 54 -5.81 20.53 -8.49
CA ASN A 54 -7.15 21.09 -8.28
C ASN A 54 -8.13 20.58 -9.36
N PRO A 55 -8.40 19.26 -9.39
CA PRO A 55 -9.33 18.66 -10.35
C PRO A 55 -10.78 19.05 -10.01
N ARG A 56 -11.70 18.70 -10.90
CA ARG A 56 -13.13 18.62 -10.57
C ARG A 56 -13.36 17.60 -9.44
N PRO A 57 -14.56 17.59 -8.81
CA PRO A 57 -14.86 16.64 -7.74
C PRO A 57 -14.52 15.20 -8.14
N ILE A 58 -13.76 14.52 -7.27
CA ILE A 58 -13.29 13.14 -7.50
C ILE A 58 -14.49 12.21 -7.69
N SER A 59 -14.39 11.35 -8.71
CA SER A 59 -15.38 10.34 -9.07
C SER A 59 -15.57 9.29 -7.96
N GLU A 60 -16.63 8.49 -8.05
CA GLU A 60 -16.80 7.37 -7.11
C GLU A 60 -15.68 6.34 -7.24
N SER A 61 -15.09 6.13 -8.43
CA SER A 61 -13.92 5.24 -8.60
C SER A 61 -12.73 5.69 -7.76
N GLY A 62 -12.41 6.99 -7.74
CA GLY A 62 -11.32 7.49 -6.91
C GLY A 62 -11.60 7.38 -5.41
N LYS A 63 -12.86 7.56 -5.00
CA LYS A 63 -13.27 7.31 -3.61
C LYS A 63 -13.20 5.84 -3.25
N GLU A 64 -13.54 4.96 -4.19
CA GLU A 64 -13.47 3.51 -3.99
C GLU A 64 -12.03 3.05 -3.80
N LEU A 65 -11.09 3.49 -4.64
CA LEU A 65 -9.66 3.22 -4.43
C LEU A 65 -9.20 3.68 -3.03
N SER A 66 -9.63 4.87 -2.58
CA SER A 66 -9.33 5.34 -1.23
C SER A 66 -9.91 4.46 -0.11
N ARG A 67 -11.07 3.80 -0.32
CA ARG A 67 -11.64 2.85 0.64
C ARG A 67 -10.87 1.54 0.63
N LEU A 68 -10.46 1.07 -0.54
CA LEU A 68 -9.62 -0.13 -0.69
C LEU A 68 -8.28 0.05 0.04
N ILE A 69 -7.60 1.18 -0.16
CA ILE A 69 -6.37 1.52 0.59
C ILE A 69 -6.60 1.49 2.11
N GLN A 70 -7.74 2.00 2.58
CA GLN A 70 -8.08 1.95 4.01
C GLN A 70 -8.29 0.52 4.51
N GLU A 71 -8.92 -0.33 3.70
CA GLU A 71 -9.11 -1.75 4.02
C GLU A 71 -7.78 -2.52 4.05
N GLU A 72 -6.90 -2.27 3.08
CA GLU A 72 -5.54 -2.85 3.04
C GLU A 72 -4.73 -2.44 4.27
N ALA A 73 -4.75 -1.17 4.64
CA ALA A 73 -4.07 -0.69 5.85
C ALA A 73 -4.57 -1.41 7.11
N ALA A 74 -5.87 -1.72 7.20
CA ALA A 74 -6.43 -2.49 8.30
C ALA A 74 -5.95 -3.95 8.29
N TYR A 75 -5.80 -4.58 7.13
CA TYR A 75 -5.24 -5.93 7.02
C TYR A 75 -3.74 -5.98 7.27
N ILE A 76 -2.97 -4.99 6.81
CA ILE A 76 -1.54 -4.84 7.15
C ILE A 76 -1.38 -4.76 8.66
N SER A 77 -2.19 -3.94 9.35
CA SER A 77 -2.14 -3.85 10.81
C SER A 77 -2.38 -5.21 11.48
N LYS A 78 -3.42 -5.94 11.07
CA LYS A 78 -3.71 -7.29 11.61
C LYS A 78 -2.59 -8.29 11.28
N ALA A 79 -1.96 -8.17 10.12
CA ALA A 79 -0.85 -9.01 9.72
C ALA A 79 0.40 -8.75 10.58
N MET A 80 0.65 -7.50 10.97
CA MET A 80 1.74 -7.15 11.89
C MET A 80 1.54 -7.80 13.28
N ASP A 81 0.30 -7.88 13.77
CA ASP A 81 -0.02 -8.52 15.05
C ASP A 81 0.31 -10.03 15.06
N GLU A 82 0.38 -10.69 13.90
CA GLU A 82 0.68 -12.12 13.76
C GLU A 82 2.20 -12.41 13.69
N LEU A 83 3.07 -11.39 13.65
CA LEU A 83 4.53 -11.60 13.50
C LEU A 83 5.18 -12.32 14.69
N GLU A 84 4.55 -12.33 15.87
CA GLU A 84 5.05 -13.10 17.02
C GLU A 84 4.68 -14.60 16.95
N THR A 85 3.57 -14.92 16.27
CA THR A 85 2.91 -16.24 16.31
C THR A 85 3.00 -17.02 15.01
N PHE A 86 3.33 -16.37 13.88
CA PHE A 86 3.26 -16.98 12.54
C PHE A 86 4.06 -18.28 12.38
N ARG A 87 5.19 -18.42 13.09
CA ARG A 87 6.00 -19.66 13.06
C ARG A 87 5.26 -20.86 13.65
N LYS A 88 4.36 -20.64 14.62
CA LYS A 88 3.55 -21.70 15.25
C LYS A 88 2.26 -21.93 14.48
N ASN A 89 1.64 -20.86 13.99
CA ASN A 89 0.40 -20.91 13.23
C ASN A 89 0.43 -19.85 12.11
N PRO A 90 0.87 -20.22 10.88
CA PRO A 90 0.95 -19.27 9.77
C PRO A 90 -0.40 -19.01 9.09
N ALA A 91 -1.47 -19.72 9.48
CA ALA A 91 -2.75 -19.66 8.77
C ALA A 91 -3.41 -18.25 8.80
N PRO A 92 -3.48 -17.53 9.94
CA PRO A 92 -4.02 -16.17 9.98
C PRO A 92 -3.25 -15.20 9.08
N LEU A 93 -1.91 -15.20 9.21
CA LEU A 93 -1.05 -14.34 8.39
C LEU A 93 -1.23 -14.61 6.89
N ARG A 94 -1.28 -15.90 6.49
CA ARG A 94 -1.53 -16.29 5.10
C ARG A 94 -2.90 -15.82 4.60
N GLN A 95 -3.92 -15.83 5.46
CA GLN A 95 -5.25 -15.32 5.11
C GLN A 95 -5.22 -13.81 4.85
N TYR A 96 -4.51 -13.04 5.67
CA TYR A 96 -4.36 -11.60 5.45
C TYR A 96 -3.57 -11.28 4.17
N CYS A 97 -2.50 -12.02 3.87
CA CYS A 97 -1.80 -11.90 2.59
C CYS A 97 -2.74 -12.15 1.39
N SER A 98 -3.63 -13.15 1.50
CA SER A 98 -4.64 -13.40 0.44
C SER A 98 -5.64 -12.27 0.33
N LYS A 99 -6.05 -11.66 1.44
CA LYS A 99 -6.96 -10.51 1.43
C LYS A 99 -6.37 -9.27 0.78
N LEU A 100 -5.10 -8.98 1.04
CA LEU A 100 -4.39 -7.90 0.36
C LEU A 100 -4.36 -8.12 -1.16
N HIS A 101 -4.05 -9.34 -1.59
CA HIS A 101 -4.09 -9.71 -3.01
C HIS A 101 -5.48 -9.58 -3.62
N ASP A 102 -6.53 -10.02 -2.94
CA ASP A 102 -7.91 -9.89 -3.44
C ASP A 102 -8.31 -8.41 -3.62
N ILE A 103 -7.87 -7.54 -2.70
CA ILE A 103 -8.20 -6.10 -2.72
C ILE A 103 -7.45 -5.37 -3.84
N GLU A 104 -6.17 -5.68 -4.05
CA GLU A 104 -5.40 -5.08 -5.14
C GLU A 104 -5.96 -5.45 -6.52
N ASN A 105 -6.34 -6.71 -6.76
CA ASN A 105 -7.03 -7.08 -8.00
C ASN A 105 -8.33 -6.27 -8.20
N GLN A 106 -9.08 -6.00 -7.12
CA GLN A 106 -10.27 -5.15 -7.20
C GLN A 106 -9.90 -3.68 -7.49
N ALA A 107 -8.81 -3.17 -6.93
CA ALA A 107 -8.31 -1.83 -7.17
C ALA A 107 -7.89 -1.64 -8.63
N ASP A 108 -7.18 -2.62 -9.19
CA ASP A 108 -6.79 -2.65 -10.60
C ASP A 108 -8.01 -2.61 -11.52
N ASP A 109 -9.02 -3.45 -11.28
CA ASP A 109 -10.28 -3.45 -12.04
C ASP A 109 -10.96 -2.07 -12.02
N VAL A 110 -11.00 -1.41 -10.84
CA VAL A 110 -11.59 -0.07 -10.68
C VAL A 110 -10.79 0.97 -11.46
N TYR A 111 -9.46 0.89 -11.42
CA TYR A 111 -8.57 1.80 -12.13
C TYR A 111 -8.67 1.61 -13.65
N GLU A 112 -8.55 0.39 -14.16
CA GLU A 112 -8.62 0.08 -15.59
C GLU A 112 -9.95 0.50 -16.21
N PHE A 113 -11.07 0.20 -15.51
CA PHE A 113 -12.39 0.65 -15.93
C PHE A 113 -12.49 2.18 -15.98
N PHE A 114 -11.99 2.86 -14.95
CA PHE A 114 -12.01 4.32 -14.91
C PHE A 114 -11.18 4.94 -16.03
N ILE A 115 -9.95 4.45 -16.25
CA ILE A 115 -9.05 4.95 -17.30
C ILE A 115 -9.66 4.74 -18.68
N THR A 116 -10.24 3.57 -18.95
CA THR A 116 -10.90 3.29 -20.23
C THR A 116 -11.97 4.33 -20.52
N ARG A 117 -12.88 4.57 -19.57
CA ARG A 117 -13.94 5.58 -19.72
C ARG A 117 -13.42 7.00 -19.81
N LEU A 118 -12.39 7.33 -19.03
CA LEU A 118 -11.76 8.66 -19.05
C LEU A 118 -11.29 9.02 -20.45
N PHE A 119 -10.59 8.10 -21.13
CA PHE A 119 -10.05 8.36 -22.48
C PHE A 119 -11.13 8.35 -23.58
N GLU A 120 -12.25 7.66 -23.37
CA GLU A 120 -13.39 7.67 -24.29
C GLU A 120 -14.23 8.95 -24.17
N GLU A 121 -14.49 9.39 -22.95
CA GLU A 121 -15.51 10.39 -22.64
C GLU A 121 -14.93 11.80 -22.46
N GLU A 122 -13.78 11.95 -21.82
CA GLU A 122 -13.21 13.27 -21.50
C GLU A 122 -12.64 13.95 -22.75
N LYS A 123 -12.95 15.25 -22.91
CA LYS A 123 -12.50 16.07 -24.05
C LYS A 123 -11.55 17.18 -23.62
N ASP A 124 -11.57 17.57 -22.35
CA ASP A 124 -10.59 18.47 -21.77
C ASP A 124 -9.31 17.70 -21.40
N CYS A 125 -8.29 17.84 -22.23
CA CYS A 125 -6.98 17.22 -22.03
C CYS A 125 -6.31 17.65 -20.72
N ILE A 126 -6.55 18.88 -20.25
CA ILE A 126 -5.97 19.36 -18.99
C ILE A 126 -6.59 18.59 -17.84
N GLU A 127 -7.92 18.45 -17.82
CA GLU A 127 -8.58 17.67 -16.76
C GLU A 127 -8.22 16.19 -16.84
N LEU A 128 -8.16 15.61 -18.04
CA LEU A 128 -7.74 14.23 -18.26
C LEU A 128 -6.40 13.95 -17.59
N ILE A 129 -5.40 14.82 -17.79
CA ILE A 129 -4.08 14.67 -17.17
C ILE A 129 -4.19 14.70 -15.65
N LYS A 130 -4.90 15.69 -15.09
CA LYS A 130 -5.03 15.84 -13.63
C LYS A 130 -5.61 14.58 -12.98
N ILE A 131 -6.73 14.08 -13.49
CA ILE A 131 -7.42 12.96 -12.87
C ILE A 131 -6.71 11.64 -13.13
N LYS A 132 -6.11 11.46 -14.32
CA LYS A 132 -5.26 10.30 -14.61
C LYS A 132 -4.10 10.20 -13.62
N GLU A 133 -3.37 11.29 -13.37
CA GLU A 133 -2.21 11.28 -12.46
C GLU A 133 -2.60 11.03 -11.00
N ILE A 134 -3.81 11.43 -10.58
CA ILE A 134 -4.34 11.13 -9.24
C ILE A 134 -4.74 9.66 -9.14
N MET A 135 -5.48 9.14 -10.12
CA MET A 135 -5.96 7.75 -10.11
C MET A 135 -4.80 6.75 -10.21
N HIS A 136 -3.80 7.06 -11.01
CA HIS A 136 -2.58 6.25 -11.09
C HIS A 136 -1.81 6.24 -9.76
N GLU A 137 -1.79 7.34 -9.00
CA GLU A 137 -1.15 7.30 -7.67
C GLU A 137 -1.93 6.48 -6.67
N LEU A 138 -3.27 6.50 -6.75
CA LEU A 138 -4.13 5.70 -5.88
C LEU A 138 -3.92 4.20 -6.15
N GLU A 139 -3.88 3.77 -7.41
CA GLU A 139 -3.59 2.38 -7.78
C GLU A 139 -2.17 1.95 -7.39
N LYS A 140 -1.16 2.79 -7.63
CA LYS A 140 0.20 2.50 -7.13
C LYS A 140 0.28 2.36 -5.60
N THR A 141 -0.61 3.03 -4.87
CA THR A 141 -0.67 2.92 -3.42
C THR A 141 -1.27 1.57 -2.99
N THR A 142 -2.24 1.04 -3.74
CA THR A 142 -2.80 -0.31 -3.49
C THR A 142 -1.78 -1.39 -3.84
N ASP A 143 -1.04 -1.28 -4.95
CA ASP A 143 0.06 -2.20 -5.29
C ASP A 143 1.16 -2.21 -4.19
N ALA A 144 1.53 -1.04 -3.67
CA ALA A 144 2.48 -0.96 -2.56
C ALA A 144 1.97 -1.69 -1.29
N ALA A 145 0.67 -1.62 -1.00
CA ALA A 145 0.07 -2.30 0.13
C ALA A 145 0.03 -3.83 -0.07
N GLU A 146 -0.25 -4.29 -1.29
CA GLU A 146 -0.19 -5.70 -1.67
C GLU A 146 1.25 -6.25 -1.64
N HIS A 147 2.23 -5.41 -1.96
CA HIS A 147 3.64 -5.75 -1.83
C HIS A 147 4.05 -6.07 -0.38
N VAL A 148 3.49 -5.38 0.63
CA VAL A 148 3.65 -5.76 2.04
C VAL A 148 3.15 -7.20 2.26
N GLY A 149 1.99 -7.54 1.68
CA GLY A 149 1.44 -8.89 1.71
C GLY A 149 2.36 -9.94 1.05
N LYS A 150 2.98 -9.60 -0.08
CA LYS A 150 3.97 -10.45 -0.78
C LYS A 150 5.21 -10.70 0.10
N LEU A 151 5.74 -9.67 0.77
CA LEU A 151 6.87 -9.81 1.70
C LEU A 151 6.53 -10.74 2.87
N LEU A 152 5.36 -10.58 3.47
CA LEU A 152 4.90 -11.45 4.56
C LEU A 152 4.70 -12.91 4.10
N LYS A 153 4.19 -13.13 2.89
CA LYS A 153 4.05 -14.46 2.31
C LYS A 153 5.41 -15.13 2.11
N ASN A 154 6.41 -14.38 1.66
CA ASN A 154 7.79 -14.85 1.52
C ASN A 154 8.41 -15.17 2.89
N LEU A 155 8.13 -14.34 3.91
CA LEU A 155 8.54 -14.61 5.28
C LEU A 155 7.97 -15.95 5.80
N ILE A 156 6.68 -16.23 5.53
CA ILE A 156 6.10 -17.55 5.89
C ILE A 156 6.87 -18.69 5.20
N ILE A 157 7.19 -18.56 3.92
CA ILE A 157 7.88 -19.62 3.14
C ILE A 157 9.30 -19.85 3.69
N LYS A 158 10.00 -18.78 4.07
CA LYS A 158 11.38 -18.83 4.57
C LYS A 158 11.50 -19.53 5.93
N TYR A 159 10.45 -19.48 6.74
CA TYR A 159 10.40 -20.05 8.10
C TYR A 159 9.46 -21.26 8.22
N ALA A 160 9.00 -21.83 7.09
CA ALA A 160 8.22 -23.06 7.03
C ALA A 160 9.11 -24.30 7.19
#